data_AF-A0A923YEC7-F1
#
_entry.id   AF-A0A923YEC7-F1
#
_cell.length_a   1.000
_cell.length_b   1.000
_cell.length_c   1.000
_cell.angle_alpha   90.00
_cell.angle_beta   90.00
_cell.angle_gamma   90.00
#
_symmetry.space_group_name_H-M   'P 1'
#
loop_
_entity.id
_entity.type
_entity.pdbx_description
1 polymer ?
#
loop_
_entity_poly.entity_id
_entity_poly.type
_entity_poly.pdbx_seq_one_letter_code
_entity_poly.pdbx_strand_id
1 'polypeptide(L)'
;MPITPDSTIQGLTNEEVILARAQYGQNQLIYKKENGIWEAFKGILKEPMIALLLIASSIYFISGKTGDGIFLASAIVLVALISLYQDSRSRNALEKLKNFTQPTCKVIRNGQTIEVKSEELVMGDSLVVEEGGLIGADGVILHSNDFSVNESILTGESFPVFKDQTKEDHSIYFGTTVASGLAIATISSIGNETKLGKIGKSLESIHEEKTPLEKQIGNFVKKMVMAGAAVFLVVWGINYAHTLQLLDSLLKALTLAMSILPEEIPVAFTTFMALGAWRLMKMGIVVKQMKTVETLGSATVICTDKTGTITQNKMSLAKLFSLSTGKITNLSEELTVEEKALITTAMWASEPIPFDPMEIALHQSYGSIAVNDERPAFTLSHEYPLGGKPPMMTHTFEDHNSRRITAAKGAPEALLAISGLSEKEKQAVQAAVITLAAEGYRVLGVGESDFAGTDFPTTQQELPFHFKGLVAFYDPPKENIGQVLNDFYKAGLAVKIITGDNAETTTAIAKQVGFRGYDKSIT
;
A
#
# COMPACT_ATOMS: atom_id res chain seq x y z
N MET A 1 -19.23 3.29 19.38
CA MET A 1 -20.49 2.81 18.78
C MET A 1 -20.20 2.38 17.35
N PRO A 2 -20.85 1.33 16.82
CA PRO A 2 -20.74 1.01 15.40
C PRO A 2 -21.32 2.17 14.58
N ILE A 3 -20.70 2.40 13.43
CA ILE A 3 -21.02 3.42 12.43
C ILE A 3 -22.50 3.27 12.05
N THR A 4 -23.34 4.23 12.45
CA THR A 4 -24.57 4.51 11.72
C THR A 4 -24.27 5.79 10.94
N PRO A 5 -23.95 5.70 9.63
CA PRO A 5 -24.00 6.87 8.77
C PRO A 5 -25.43 7.41 8.84
N ASP A 6 -25.65 8.66 8.41
CA ASP A 6 -26.99 9.13 8.09
C ASP A 6 -27.80 8.00 7.42
N SER A 7 -29.00 7.78 7.95
CA SER A 7 -29.86 6.60 7.74
C SER A 7 -30.30 6.30 6.29
N THR A 8 -29.58 6.77 5.28
CA THR A 8 -29.96 6.75 3.87
C THR A 8 -29.10 5.83 2.98
N ILE A 9 -27.83 5.54 3.33
CA ILE A 9 -26.97 4.69 2.48
C ILE A 9 -27.04 3.22 2.93
N GLN A 10 -27.97 2.46 2.34
CA GLN A 10 -28.11 1.02 2.63
C GLN A 10 -27.12 0.14 1.86
N GLY A 11 -26.51 0.66 0.79
CA GLY A 11 -25.68 -0.13 -0.12
C GLY A 11 -26.47 -1.26 -0.81
N LEU A 12 -25.75 -2.21 -1.42
CA LEU A 12 -26.37 -3.35 -2.11
C LEU A 12 -26.85 -4.43 -1.14
N THR A 13 -27.93 -5.09 -1.51
CA THR A 13 -28.38 -6.33 -0.87
C THR A 13 -27.56 -7.54 -1.33
N ASN A 14 -27.59 -8.62 -0.56
CA ASN A 14 -26.87 -9.85 -0.94
C ASN A 14 -27.33 -10.43 -2.29
N GLU A 15 -28.61 -10.28 -2.64
CA GLU A 15 -29.15 -10.74 -3.93
C GLU A 15 -28.65 -9.88 -5.10
N GLU A 16 -28.63 -8.56 -4.93
CA GLU A 16 -28.09 -7.63 -5.94
C GLU A 16 -26.61 -7.85 -6.19
N VAL A 17 -25.83 -8.17 -5.15
CA VAL A 17 -24.41 -8.52 -5.30
C VAL A 17 -24.23 -9.76 -6.16
N ILE A 18 -25.08 -10.79 -6.00
CA ILE A 18 -25.03 -12.01 -6.81
C ILE A 18 -25.38 -11.69 -8.27
N LEU A 19 -26.41 -10.88 -8.51
CA LEU A 19 -26.81 -10.46 -9.85
C LEU A 19 -25.73 -9.61 -10.54
N ALA A 20 -25.19 -8.62 -9.85
CA ALA A 20 -24.11 -7.77 -10.35
C ALA A 20 -22.86 -8.61 -10.68
N ARG A 21 -22.52 -9.58 -9.83
CA ARG A 21 -21.40 -10.51 -10.08
C ARG A 21 -21.64 -11.40 -11.29
N ALA A 22 -22.87 -11.86 -11.51
CA ALA A 22 -23.22 -12.66 -12.69
C ALA A 22 -23.15 -11.84 -13.99
N GLN A 23 -23.50 -10.54 -13.93
CA GLN A 23 -23.54 -9.66 -15.09
C GLN A 23 -22.17 -9.05 -15.44
N TYR A 24 -21.44 -8.53 -14.44
CA TYR A 24 -20.21 -7.76 -14.65
C TYR A 24 -18.92 -8.52 -14.27
N GLY A 25 -19.05 -9.65 -13.59
CA GLY A 25 -17.92 -10.45 -13.13
C GLY A 25 -17.33 -9.97 -11.80
N GLN A 26 -16.05 -10.32 -11.58
CA GLN A 26 -15.30 -9.99 -10.37
C GLN A 26 -14.33 -8.83 -10.63
N ASN A 27 -13.96 -8.11 -9.57
CA ASN A 27 -12.96 -7.05 -9.63
C ASN A 27 -11.54 -7.63 -9.73
N GLN A 28 -11.20 -8.13 -10.91
CA GLN A 28 -9.90 -8.68 -11.23
C GLN A 28 -9.38 -8.09 -12.54
N LEU A 29 -8.08 -7.80 -12.57
CA LEU A 29 -7.40 -7.45 -13.81
C LEU A 29 -7.16 -8.73 -14.60
N ILE A 30 -8.01 -8.97 -15.60
CA ILE A 30 -7.92 -10.14 -16.48
C ILE A 30 -6.94 -9.78 -17.59
N TYR A 31 -5.65 -9.99 -17.33
CA TYR A 31 -4.65 -10.00 -18.39
C TYR A 31 -4.83 -11.25 -19.24
N LYS A 32 -4.52 -11.15 -20.53
CA LYS A 32 -4.70 -12.25 -21.50
C LYS A 32 -4.06 -13.50 -20.90
N LYS A 33 -4.87 -14.49 -20.51
CA LYS A 33 -4.37 -15.82 -20.21
C LYS A 33 -3.86 -16.35 -21.54
N GLU A 34 -2.55 -16.22 -21.79
CA GLU A 34 -1.92 -17.16 -22.68
C GLU A 34 -2.29 -18.55 -22.16
N ASN A 35 -2.73 -19.44 -23.05
CA ASN A 35 -3.15 -20.78 -22.67
C ASN A 35 -1.98 -21.43 -21.94
N GLY A 36 -1.99 -21.43 -20.60
CA GLY A 36 -0.82 -21.76 -19.80
C GLY A 36 -0.28 -23.15 -20.09
N ILE A 37 -1.14 -24.06 -20.55
CA ILE A 37 -0.74 -25.40 -21.02
C ILE A 37 0.02 -25.34 -22.35
N TRP A 38 -0.43 -24.52 -23.31
CA TRP A 38 0.23 -24.35 -24.60
C TRP A 38 1.54 -23.59 -24.48
N GLU A 39 1.57 -22.58 -23.60
CA GLU A 39 2.79 -21.84 -23.30
C GLU A 39 3.79 -22.69 -22.53
N ALA A 40 3.34 -23.48 -21.54
CA ALA A 40 4.17 -24.47 -20.86
C ALA A 40 4.73 -25.49 -21.86
N PHE A 41 3.91 -26.00 -22.78
CA PHE A 41 4.36 -26.90 -23.83
C PHE A 41 5.39 -26.25 -24.77
N LYS A 42 5.19 -25.00 -25.18
CA LYS A 42 6.19 -24.22 -25.95
C LYS A 42 7.47 -23.98 -25.16
N GLY A 43 7.36 -23.77 -23.85
CA GLY A 43 8.50 -23.60 -22.94
C GLY A 43 9.35 -24.87 -22.91
N ILE A 44 8.71 -26.02 -22.71
CA ILE A 44 9.32 -27.35 -22.69
C ILE A 44 10.03 -27.64 -24.02
N LEU A 45 9.42 -27.34 -25.17
CA LEU A 45 10.07 -27.51 -26.47
C LEU A 45 11.31 -26.62 -26.69
N LYS A 46 11.47 -25.54 -25.92
CA LYS A 46 12.65 -24.67 -25.96
C LYS A 46 13.78 -25.15 -25.02
N GLU A 47 13.54 -26.18 -24.20
CA GLU A 47 14.55 -26.74 -23.32
C GLU A 47 15.67 -27.43 -24.13
N PRO A 48 16.96 -27.12 -23.87
CA PRO A 48 18.07 -27.66 -24.65
C PRO A 48 18.11 -29.18 -24.74
N MET A 49 17.81 -29.94 -23.67
CA MET A 49 17.82 -31.41 -23.74
C MET A 49 16.68 -31.95 -24.59
N ILE A 50 15.48 -31.37 -24.52
CA ILE A 50 14.34 -31.80 -25.35
C ILE A 50 14.65 -31.56 -26.83
N ALA A 51 15.27 -30.43 -27.16
CA ALA A 51 15.75 -30.18 -28.52
C ALA A 51 16.78 -31.24 -28.97
N LEU A 52 17.76 -31.58 -28.12
CA LEU A 52 18.75 -32.62 -28.42
C LEU A 52 18.11 -34.01 -28.57
N LEU A 53 17.17 -34.37 -27.71
CA LEU A 53 16.46 -35.65 -27.74
C LEU A 53 15.59 -35.78 -29.00
N LEU A 54 14.91 -34.69 -29.39
CA LEU A 54 14.15 -34.63 -30.65
C LEU A 54 15.08 -34.80 -31.86
N ILE A 55 16.26 -34.19 -31.85
CA ILE A 55 17.28 -34.38 -32.89
C ILE A 55 17.75 -35.85 -32.93
N ALA A 56 18.10 -36.45 -31.80
CA ALA A 56 18.44 -37.89 -31.70
C ALA A 56 17.34 -38.79 -32.27
N SER A 57 16.11 -38.60 -31.78
CA SER A 57 14.96 -39.43 -32.16
C SER A 57 14.71 -39.33 -33.67
N SER A 58 14.76 -38.11 -34.23
CA SER A 58 14.61 -37.87 -35.67
C SER A 58 15.69 -38.61 -36.48
N ILE A 59 16.94 -38.56 -36.01
CA ILE A 59 18.08 -39.25 -36.64
C ILE A 59 17.86 -40.78 -36.66
N TYR A 60 17.39 -41.39 -35.56
CA TYR A 60 17.11 -42.84 -35.50
C TYR A 60 15.99 -43.27 -36.46
N PHE A 61 14.92 -42.47 -36.57
CA PHE A 61 13.84 -42.73 -37.53
C PHE A 61 14.33 -42.65 -38.99
N ILE A 62 15.12 -41.63 -39.34
CA ILE A 62 15.71 -41.49 -40.67
C ILE A 62 16.64 -42.66 -40.99
N SER A 63 17.33 -43.18 -39.98
CA SER A 63 18.30 -44.28 -40.12
C SER A 63 17.66 -45.67 -40.21
N GLY A 64 16.33 -45.78 -40.18
CA GLY A 64 15.61 -47.05 -40.23
C GLY A 64 15.64 -47.85 -38.91
N LYS A 65 16.27 -47.31 -37.85
CA LYS A 65 16.29 -47.91 -36.50
C LYS A 65 15.05 -47.47 -35.72
N THR A 66 13.89 -47.94 -36.15
CA THR A 66 12.59 -47.53 -35.61
C THR A 66 12.44 -47.86 -34.13
N GLY A 67 13.02 -48.97 -33.64
CA GLY A 67 13.00 -49.34 -32.22
C GLY A 67 13.64 -48.30 -31.31
N ASP A 68 14.87 -47.88 -31.64
CA ASP A 68 15.61 -46.86 -30.87
C ASP A 68 14.94 -45.48 -30.96
N GLY A 69 14.39 -45.15 -32.14
CA GLY A 69 13.63 -43.92 -32.35
C GLY A 69 12.35 -43.85 -31.49
N ILE A 70 11.59 -44.94 -31.41
CA ILE A 70 10.39 -45.06 -30.57
C ILE A 70 10.78 -45.00 -29.08
N PHE A 71 11.88 -45.63 -28.69
CA PHE A 71 12.38 -45.57 -27.31
C PHE A 71 12.73 -44.14 -26.89
N LEU A 72 13.44 -43.39 -27.73
CA LEU A 72 13.75 -41.99 -27.47
C LEU A 72 12.49 -41.11 -27.47
N ALA A 73 11.57 -41.34 -28.40
CA ALA A 73 10.31 -40.61 -28.45
C ALA A 73 9.47 -40.83 -27.18
N SER A 74 9.41 -42.06 -26.65
CA SER A 74 8.70 -42.36 -25.41
C SER A 74 9.37 -41.72 -24.19
N ALA A 75 10.70 -41.68 -24.14
CA ALA A 75 11.45 -40.97 -23.11
C ALA A 75 11.15 -39.47 -23.12
N ILE A 76 11.09 -38.83 -24.30
CA ILE A 76 10.73 -37.41 -24.44
C ILE A 76 9.32 -37.16 -23.89
N VAL A 77 8.35 -38.01 -24.23
CA VAL A 77 6.98 -37.88 -23.71
C VAL A 77 6.95 -38.02 -22.19
N LEU A 78 7.67 -38.99 -21.63
CA LEU A 78 7.74 -39.19 -20.18
C LEU A 78 8.34 -37.97 -19.46
N VAL A 79 9.48 -37.47 -19.94
CA VAL A 79 10.16 -36.30 -19.38
C VAL A 79 9.27 -35.06 -19.49
N ALA A 80 8.64 -34.84 -20.64
CA ALA A 80 7.70 -33.73 -20.84
C ALA A 80 6.50 -33.81 -19.89
N LEU A 81 5.94 -35.00 -19.65
CA LEU A 81 4.85 -35.20 -18.69
C LEU A 81 5.28 -34.93 -17.25
N ILE A 82 6.47 -35.40 -16.86
CA ILE A 82 7.03 -35.13 -15.52
C ILE A 82 7.25 -33.62 -15.35
N SER A 83 7.84 -32.96 -16.35
CA SER A 83 8.08 -31.51 -16.33
C SER A 83 6.77 -30.72 -16.26
N LEU A 84 5.76 -31.05 -17.08
CA LEU A 84 4.42 -30.46 -17.02
C LEU A 84 3.76 -30.65 -15.65
N TYR A 85 3.88 -31.83 -15.07
CA TYR A 85 3.33 -32.12 -13.75
C TYR A 85 4.02 -31.30 -12.65
N GLN A 86 5.35 -31.21 -12.68
CA GLN A 86 6.15 -30.43 -11.73
C GLN A 86 5.85 -28.93 -11.84
N ASP A 87 5.76 -28.39 -13.06
CA ASP A 87 5.41 -26.98 -13.31
C ASP A 87 3.98 -26.69 -12.83
N SER A 88 3.01 -27.54 -13.18
CA SER A 88 1.62 -27.40 -12.76
C SER A 88 1.44 -27.46 -11.24
N ARG A 89 2.12 -28.38 -10.56
CA ARG A 89 2.10 -28.48 -9.10
C ARG A 89 2.67 -27.21 -8.45
N SER A 90 3.76 -26.68 -9.00
CA SER A 90 4.40 -25.45 -8.52
C SER A 90 3.50 -24.23 -8.73
N ARG A 91 2.89 -24.09 -9.91
CA ARG A 91 1.92 -23.03 -10.22
C ARG A 91 0.67 -23.10 -9.35
N ASN A 92 0.10 -24.30 -9.16
CA ASN A 92 -1.08 -24.49 -8.31
C ASN A 92 -0.79 -24.15 -6.84
N ALA A 93 0.40 -24.47 -6.34
CA ALA A 93 0.82 -24.02 -5.03
C ALA A 93 0.82 -22.48 -4.99
N LEU A 94 1.40 -21.81 -5.98
CA LEU A 94 1.47 -20.34 -6.06
C LEU A 94 0.09 -19.65 -6.19
N GLU A 95 -0.82 -20.18 -7.01
CA GLU A 95 -2.16 -19.60 -7.16
C GLU A 95 -2.95 -19.66 -5.85
N LYS A 96 -2.90 -20.80 -5.15
CA LYS A 96 -3.52 -20.94 -3.83
C LYS A 96 -2.92 -19.96 -2.84
N LEU A 97 -1.61 -19.69 -2.92
CA LEU A 97 -0.94 -18.71 -2.07
C LEU A 97 -1.40 -17.28 -2.39
N LYS A 98 -1.53 -16.91 -3.67
CA LYS A 98 -2.02 -15.58 -4.09
C LYS A 98 -3.41 -15.29 -3.51
N ASN A 99 -4.31 -16.28 -3.48
CA ASN A 99 -5.69 -16.12 -2.99
C ASN A 99 -5.79 -15.85 -1.47
N PHE A 100 -4.75 -16.17 -0.69
CA PHE A 100 -4.69 -15.84 0.75
C PHE A 100 -4.21 -14.41 1.03
N THR A 101 -3.72 -13.70 0.00
CA THR A 101 -2.94 -12.46 0.15
C THR A 101 -3.62 -11.25 -0.48
N GLN A 102 -4.88 -11.40 -0.85
CA GLN A 102 -5.65 -10.36 -1.51
C GLN A 102 -5.97 -9.23 -0.53
N PRO A 103 -5.83 -7.96 -0.95
CA PRO A 103 -6.19 -6.82 -0.12
C PRO A 103 -7.69 -6.85 0.20
N THR A 104 -8.04 -6.42 1.41
CA THR A 104 -9.41 -6.25 1.85
C THR A 104 -9.86 -4.79 1.66
N CYS A 105 -11.16 -4.62 1.51
CA CYS A 105 -11.84 -3.33 1.34
C CYS A 105 -13.07 -3.31 2.25
N LYS A 106 -13.44 -2.12 2.74
CA LYS A 106 -14.66 -1.91 3.51
C LYS A 106 -15.79 -1.51 2.55
N VAL A 107 -16.94 -2.19 2.63
CA VAL A 107 -18.14 -1.88 1.84
C VAL A 107 -19.37 -1.83 2.73
N ILE A 108 -20.36 -1.05 2.34
CA ILE A 108 -21.68 -1.04 2.96
C ILE A 108 -22.59 -1.97 2.16
N ARG A 109 -23.10 -3.03 2.81
CA ARG A 109 -24.09 -3.97 2.24
C ARG A 109 -25.17 -4.26 3.27
N ASN A 110 -26.43 -4.29 2.86
CA ASN A 110 -27.60 -4.42 3.75
C ASN A 110 -27.56 -3.43 4.95
N GLY A 111 -27.07 -2.21 4.74
CA GLY A 111 -26.94 -1.16 5.75
C GLY A 111 -25.82 -1.37 6.78
N GLN A 112 -24.96 -2.38 6.61
CA GLN A 112 -23.84 -2.64 7.51
C GLN A 112 -22.51 -2.52 6.80
N THR A 113 -21.52 -1.93 7.47
CA THR A 113 -20.14 -1.91 7.00
C THR A 113 -19.50 -3.28 7.23
N ILE A 114 -19.13 -3.96 6.15
CA ILE A 114 -18.45 -5.25 6.19
C ILE A 114 -17.11 -5.17 5.44
N GLU A 115 -16.15 -6.00 5.86
CA GLU A 115 -14.87 -6.12 5.19
C GLU A 115 -14.90 -7.30 4.20
N VAL A 116 -14.60 -7.01 2.93
CA VAL A 116 -14.62 -7.99 1.83
C VAL A 116 -13.28 -7.97 1.10
N LYS A 117 -12.94 -9.04 0.38
CA LYS A 117 -11.77 -9.02 -0.48
C LYS A 117 -11.99 -8.08 -1.66
N SER A 118 -10.94 -7.40 -2.11
CA SER A 118 -11.01 -6.48 -3.25
C SER A 118 -11.59 -7.14 -4.51
N GLU A 119 -11.38 -8.44 -4.72
CA GLU A 119 -11.93 -9.18 -5.87
C GLU A 119 -13.43 -9.45 -5.78
N GLU A 120 -13.99 -9.41 -4.57
CA GLU A 120 -15.41 -9.62 -4.31
C GLU A 120 -16.24 -8.34 -4.50
N LEU A 121 -15.58 -7.21 -4.73
CA LEU A 121 -16.21 -5.95 -5.12
C LEU A 121 -16.94 -6.12 -6.45
N VAL A 122 -18.16 -5.59 -6.49
CA VAL A 122 -18.99 -5.59 -7.69
C VAL A 122 -19.39 -4.16 -8.06
N MET A 123 -19.75 -3.98 -9.32
CA MET A 123 -20.38 -2.73 -9.79
C MET A 123 -21.59 -2.39 -8.91
N GLY A 124 -21.66 -1.13 -8.47
CA GLY A 124 -22.73 -0.64 -7.61
C GLY A 124 -22.51 -0.79 -6.10
N ASP A 125 -21.47 -1.51 -5.65
CA ASP A 125 -21.14 -1.56 -4.21
C ASP A 125 -20.85 -0.15 -3.67
N SER A 126 -21.25 0.12 -2.43
CA SER A 126 -20.86 1.33 -1.72
C SER A 126 -19.54 1.09 -0.98
N LEU A 127 -18.44 1.52 -1.59
CA LEU A 127 -17.08 1.40 -1.07
C LEU A 127 -16.81 2.51 -0.04
N VAL A 128 -16.30 2.14 1.13
CA VAL A 128 -15.85 3.08 2.16
C VAL A 128 -14.34 3.17 2.08
N VAL A 129 -13.83 4.38 1.89
CA VAL A 129 -12.40 4.68 1.80
C VAL A 129 -12.01 5.71 2.84
N GLU A 130 -10.91 5.44 3.53
CA GLU A 130 -10.43 6.19 4.69
C GLU A 130 -8.95 6.54 4.48
N GLU A 131 -8.46 7.58 5.16
CA GLU A 131 -7.07 8.03 5.10
C GLU A 131 -6.05 6.88 5.20
N GLY A 132 -5.05 6.90 4.30
CA GLY A 132 -4.03 5.86 4.18
C GLY A 132 -4.49 4.59 3.47
N GLY A 133 -5.79 4.45 3.18
CA GLY A 133 -6.35 3.34 2.44
C GLY A 133 -6.05 3.39 0.94
N LEU A 134 -5.89 2.21 0.33
CA LEU A 134 -5.86 2.04 -1.13
C LEU A 134 -7.28 1.93 -1.67
N ILE A 135 -7.58 2.65 -2.75
CA ILE A 135 -8.87 2.57 -3.42
C ILE A 135 -8.95 1.28 -4.25
N GLY A 136 -9.91 0.42 -3.92
CA GLY A 136 -10.03 -0.94 -4.47
C GLY A 136 -10.75 -1.06 -5.82
N ALA A 137 -11.45 -0.01 -6.28
CA ALA A 137 -12.11 0.06 -7.58
C ALA A 137 -12.36 1.52 -7.99
N ASP A 138 -12.71 1.75 -9.25
CA ASP A 138 -13.17 3.08 -9.67
C ASP A 138 -14.60 3.29 -9.20
N GLY A 139 -14.91 4.50 -8.73
CA GLY A 139 -16.22 4.81 -8.16
C GLY A 139 -16.56 6.29 -8.22
N VAL A 140 -17.79 6.60 -7.89
CA VAL A 140 -18.34 7.96 -7.84
C VAL A 140 -18.72 8.28 -6.41
N ILE A 141 -18.21 9.38 -5.88
CA ILE A 141 -18.41 9.80 -4.48
C ILE A 141 -19.90 10.09 -4.26
N LEU A 142 -20.49 9.40 -3.28
CA LEU A 142 -21.83 9.68 -2.75
C LEU A 142 -21.77 10.66 -1.59
N HIS A 143 -20.77 10.49 -0.73
CA HIS A 143 -20.56 11.27 0.48
C HIS A 143 -19.07 11.39 0.74
N SER A 144 -18.60 12.54 1.18
CA SER A 144 -17.20 12.76 1.54
C SER A 144 -17.08 13.80 2.64
N ASN A 145 -16.12 13.57 3.53
CA ASN A 145 -15.70 14.52 4.56
C ASN A 145 -14.20 14.76 4.36
N ASP A 146 -13.79 16.00 4.09
CA ASP A 146 -12.38 16.40 3.93
C ASP A 146 -11.53 15.49 3.01
N PHE A 147 -12.18 14.92 2.00
CA PHE A 147 -11.61 13.83 1.22
C PHE A 147 -10.61 14.33 0.17
N SER A 148 -9.39 13.81 0.25
CA SER A 148 -8.35 14.04 -0.74
C SER A 148 -7.64 12.75 -1.12
N VAL A 149 -7.24 12.65 -2.38
CA VAL A 149 -6.62 11.46 -2.96
C VAL A 149 -5.29 11.81 -3.58
N ASN A 150 -4.28 10.97 -3.35
CA ASN A 150 -3.03 11.00 -4.08
C ASN A 150 -3.15 10.18 -5.37
N GLU A 151 -3.24 10.88 -6.49
CA GLU A 151 -3.40 10.30 -7.82
C GLU A 151 -2.09 10.16 -8.60
N SER A 152 -0.94 10.24 -7.92
CA SER A 152 0.38 10.19 -8.55
C SER A 152 0.60 8.97 -9.45
N ILE A 153 -0.06 7.84 -9.17
CA ILE A 153 0.02 6.64 -10.01
C ILE A 153 -0.66 6.81 -11.38
N LEU A 154 -1.62 7.74 -11.50
CA LEU A 154 -2.35 8.04 -12.73
C LEU A 154 -1.81 9.29 -13.42
N THR A 155 -1.51 10.34 -12.67
CA THR A 155 -1.16 11.67 -13.21
C THR A 155 0.35 11.93 -13.20
N GLY A 156 1.11 11.23 -12.36
CA GLY A 156 2.52 11.51 -12.08
C GLY A 156 2.75 12.67 -11.11
N GLU A 157 1.69 13.36 -10.67
CA GLU A 157 1.80 14.50 -9.74
C GLU A 157 1.57 14.04 -8.30
N SER A 158 2.46 14.44 -7.38
CA SER A 158 2.41 13.99 -5.97
C SER A 158 1.50 14.83 -5.08
N PHE A 159 0.85 15.88 -5.61
CA PHE A 159 -0.03 16.73 -4.82
C PHE A 159 -1.39 16.07 -4.59
N PRO A 160 -1.93 16.07 -3.36
CA PRO A 160 -3.27 15.59 -3.08
C PRO A 160 -4.33 16.38 -3.84
N VAL A 161 -5.31 15.69 -4.41
CA VAL A 161 -6.46 16.26 -5.11
C VAL A 161 -7.68 16.13 -4.21
N PHE A 162 -8.28 17.27 -3.83
CA PHE A 162 -9.50 17.30 -3.01
C PHE A 162 -10.73 17.01 -3.84
N LYS A 163 -11.47 15.96 -3.47
CA LYS A 163 -12.66 15.51 -4.19
C LYS A 163 -13.87 15.52 -3.28
N ASP A 164 -14.99 15.90 -3.88
CA ASP A 164 -16.28 15.93 -3.22
C ASP A 164 -17.38 15.67 -4.24
N GLN A 165 -18.56 15.24 -3.79
CA GLN A 165 -19.74 15.02 -4.63
C GLN A 165 -20.10 16.25 -5.49
N THR A 166 -19.87 17.46 -4.97
CA THR A 166 -20.24 18.72 -5.64
C THR A 166 -19.24 19.20 -6.70
N LYS A 167 -18.04 18.60 -6.76
CA LYS A 167 -16.97 19.03 -7.68
C LYS A 167 -17.10 18.35 -9.05
N GLU A 168 -16.49 18.97 -10.07
CA GLU A 168 -16.44 18.40 -11.43
C GLU A 168 -15.83 17.00 -11.43
N ASP A 169 -14.71 16.80 -10.72
CA ASP A 169 -14.10 15.49 -10.50
C ASP A 169 -14.51 14.92 -9.13
N HIS A 170 -15.63 14.21 -9.13
CA HIS A 170 -16.21 13.51 -7.98
C HIS A 170 -15.99 11.99 -8.09
N SER A 171 -14.96 11.55 -8.84
CA SER A 171 -14.63 10.13 -9.03
C SER A 171 -13.42 9.70 -8.22
N ILE A 172 -13.44 8.49 -7.69
CA ILE A 172 -12.27 7.82 -7.10
C ILE A 172 -11.73 6.78 -8.08
N TYR A 173 -10.43 6.53 -8.04
CA TYR A 173 -9.79 5.63 -9.01
C TYR A 173 -8.99 4.51 -8.34
N PHE A 174 -9.12 3.31 -8.88
CA PHE A 174 -8.41 2.11 -8.47
C PHE A 174 -6.89 2.33 -8.41
N GLY A 175 -6.28 1.90 -7.31
CA GLY A 175 -4.82 1.96 -7.09
C GLY A 175 -4.29 3.30 -6.61
N THR A 176 -5.13 4.33 -6.53
CA THR A 176 -4.79 5.60 -5.83
C THR A 176 -4.91 5.43 -4.32
N THR A 177 -4.25 6.31 -3.57
CA THR A 177 -4.22 6.26 -2.10
C THR A 177 -4.98 7.44 -1.53
N VAL A 178 -5.84 7.22 -0.54
CA VAL A 178 -6.51 8.31 0.18
C VAL A 178 -5.46 9.07 0.99
N ALA A 179 -5.29 10.35 0.68
CA ALA A 179 -4.31 11.22 1.33
C ALA A 179 -4.87 11.81 2.64
N SER A 180 -6.16 12.17 2.67
CA SER A 180 -6.88 12.60 3.86
C SER A 180 -8.37 12.36 3.69
N GLY A 181 -9.11 12.38 4.80
CA GLY A 181 -10.56 12.37 4.76
C GLY A 181 -11.17 10.97 4.71
N LEU A 182 -12.49 10.96 4.54
CA LEU A 182 -13.30 9.76 4.34
C LEU A 182 -14.25 10.00 3.16
N ALA A 183 -14.45 8.97 2.34
CA ALA A 183 -15.50 8.99 1.33
C ALA A 183 -16.23 7.66 1.25
N ILE A 184 -17.52 7.75 0.94
CA ILE A 184 -18.36 6.63 0.52
C ILE A 184 -18.60 6.84 -0.97
N ALA A 185 -18.21 5.87 -1.80
CA ALA A 185 -18.34 5.94 -3.24
C ALA A 185 -19.05 4.71 -3.80
N THR A 186 -19.93 4.92 -4.77
CA THR A 186 -20.54 3.82 -5.53
C THR A 186 -19.58 3.36 -6.62
N ILE A 187 -19.25 2.07 -6.63
CA ILE A 187 -18.35 1.50 -7.62
C ILE A 187 -18.96 1.62 -9.02
N SER A 188 -18.24 2.27 -9.93
CA SER A 188 -18.65 2.55 -11.30
C SER A 188 -17.87 1.75 -12.34
N SER A 189 -16.70 1.23 -11.99
CA SER A 189 -15.91 0.35 -12.84
C SER A 189 -15.02 -0.58 -12.00
N ILE A 190 -14.92 -1.84 -12.43
CA ILE A 190 -14.12 -2.88 -11.79
C ILE A 190 -13.14 -3.52 -12.78
N GLY A 191 -12.05 -4.09 -12.26
CA GLY A 191 -11.07 -4.84 -13.04
C GLY A 191 -10.49 -4.02 -14.20
N ASN A 192 -10.49 -4.61 -15.40
CA ASN A 192 -9.92 -3.99 -16.60
C ASN A 192 -10.65 -2.72 -17.06
N GLU A 193 -11.87 -2.48 -16.61
CA GLU A 193 -12.64 -1.30 -17.01
C GLU A 193 -12.27 -0.04 -16.22
N THR A 194 -11.55 -0.19 -15.11
CA THR A 194 -10.98 0.93 -14.35
C THR A 194 -10.00 1.76 -15.19
N LYS A 195 -9.80 3.04 -14.86
CA LYS A 195 -8.81 3.89 -15.52
C LYS A 195 -7.41 3.27 -15.47
N LEU A 196 -7.00 2.81 -14.30
CA LEU A 196 -5.70 2.14 -14.15
C LEU A 196 -5.67 0.80 -14.88
N GLY A 197 -6.78 0.05 -14.95
CA GLY A 197 -6.88 -1.18 -15.76
C GLY A 197 -6.70 -0.92 -17.26
N LYS A 198 -7.29 0.16 -17.78
CA LYS A 198 -7.12 0.61 -19.17
C LYS A 198 -5.68 1.04 -19.46
N ILE A 199 -5.02 1.74 -18.52
CA ILE A 199 -3.59 2.09 -18.61
C ILE A 199 -2.70 0.84 -18.49
N GLY A 200 -3.05 -0.09 -17.59
CA GLY A 200 -2.33 -1.33 -17.34
C GLY A 200 -2.21 -2.22 -18.59
N LYS A 201 -3.19 -2.15 -19.49
CA LYS A 201 -3.14 -2.78 -20.82
C LYS A 201 -2.04 -2.18 -21.72
N SER A 202 -1.65 -0.93 -21.49
CA SER A 202 -0.53 -0.27 -22.18
C SER A 202 0.82 -0.52 -21.47
N LEU A 203 0.81 -0.75 -20.15
CA LEU A 203 1.98 -1.18 -19.36
C LEU A 203 2.34 -2.67 -19.59
N GLU A 204 1.49 -3.42 -20.29
CA GLU A 204 1.69 -4.82 -20.69
C GLU A 204 3.00 -5.03 -21.48
N SER A 205 3.59 -3.95 -22.03
CA SER A 205 4.89 -3.97 -22.70
C SER A 205 6.12 -3.85 -21.77
N ILE A 206 5.94 -3.61 -20.47
CA ILE A 206 7.07 -3.58 -19.52
C ILE A 206 7.43 -5.02 -19.18
N HIS A 207 8.45 -5.55 -19.86
CA HIS A 207 8.99 -6.85 -19.56
C HIS A 207 9.53 -6.89 -18.13
N GLU A 208 9.02 -7.84 -17.32
CA GLU A 208 9.58 -8.11 -16.00
C GLU A 208 11.07 -8.41 -16.11
N GLU A 209 11.89 -7.67 -15.34
CA GLU A 209 13.30 -7.98 -15.26
C GLU A 209 13.54 -9.32 -14.55
N LYS A 210 14.54 -10.06 -15.04
CA LYS A 210 15.03 -11.28 -14.38
C LYS A 210 15.78 -10.94 -13.10
N THR A 211 15.62 -11.77 -12.08
CA THR A 211 16.35 -11.60 -10.82
C THR A 211 17.86 -11.82 -10.99
N PRO A 212 18.71 -11.33 -10.08
CA PRO A 212 20.14 -11.62 -10.09
C PRO A 212 20.47 -13.11 -10.21
N LEU A 213 19.80 -13.98 -9.44
CA LEU A 213 19.98 -15.42 -9.46
C LEU A 213 19.49 -16.04 -10.76
N GLU A 214 18.34 -15.61 -11.29
CA GLU A 214 17.87 -16.05 -12.61
C GLU A 214 18.88 -15.69 -13.72
N LYS A 215 19.46 -14.47 -13.66
CA LYS A 215 20.52 -14.04 -14.58
C LYS A 215 21.78 -14.90 -14.42
N GLN A 216 22.18 -15.23 -13.19
CA GLN A 216 23.34 -16.08 -12.90
C GLN A 216 23.14 -17.52 -13.39
N ILE A 217 21.99 -18.14 -13.10
CA ILE A 217 21.65 -19.49 -13.56
C ILE A 217 21.57 -19.52 -15.09
N GLY A 218 20.91 -18.54 -15.70
CA GLY A 218 20.83 -18.43 -17.15
C GLY A 218 22.22 -18.35 -17.81
N ASN A 219 23.13 -17.58 -17.21
CA ASN A 219 24.52 -17.50 -17.67
C ASN A 219 25.30 -18.80 -17.44
N PHE A 220 25.07 -19.49 -16.32
CA PHE A 220 25.66 -20.79 -16.02
C PHE A 220 25.22 -21.86 -17.03
N VAL A 221 23.91 -21.98 -17.28
CA VAL A 221 23.34 -22.90 -18.28
C VAL A 221 23.89 -22.59 -19.66
N LYS A 222 23.96 -21.31 -20.08
CA LYS A 222 24.56 -20.92 -21.36
C LYS A 222 26.03 -21.37 -21.49
N LYS A 223 26.83 -21.20 -20.43
CA LYS A 223 28.23 -21.65 -20.42
C LYS A 223 28.34 -23.18 -20.52
N MET A 224 27.47 -23.93 -19.86
CA MET A 224 27.43 -25.39 -19.95
C MET A 224 26.97 -25.88 -21.32
N VAL A 225 25.99 -25.23 -21.95
CA VAL A 225 25.60 -25.53 -23.34
C VAL A 225 26.76 -25.28 -24.30
N MET A 226 27.49 -24.17 -24.16
CA MET A 226 28.66 -23.89 -24.99
C MET A 226 29.78 -24.92 -24.78
N ALA A 227 30.06 -25.30 -23.53
CA ALA A 227 31.04 -26.33 -23.21
C ALA A 227 30.63 -27.70 -23.76
N GLY A 228 29.36 -28.08 -23.58
CA GLY A 228 28.78 -29.31 -24.12
C GLY A 228 28.83 -29.36 -25.65
N ALA A 229 28.55 -28.25 -26.33
CA ALA A 229 28.68 -28.14 -27.78
C ALA A 229 30.14 -28.27 -28.26
N ALA A 230 31.10 -27.71 -27.53
CA ALA A 230 32.53 -27.87 -27.84
C ALA A 230 32.97 -29.34 -27.68
N VAL A 231 32.60 -29.98 -26.56
CA VAL A 231 32.89 -31.41 -26.32
C VAL A 231 32.22 -32.29 -27.37
N PHE A 232 30.97 -31.98 -27.72
CA PHE A 232 30.23 -32.66 -28.79
C PHE A 232 31.00 -32.62 -30.12
N LEU A 233 31.46 -31.45 -30.56
CA LEU A 233 32.20 -31.32 -31.82
C LEU A 233 33.52 -32.09 -31.80
N VAL A 234 34.26 -32.04 -30.68
CA VAL A 234 35.52 -32.76 -30.50
C VAL A 234 35.30 -34.27 -30.57
N VAL A 235 34.32 -34.78 -29.81
CA VAL A 235 34.04 -36.22 -29.71
C VAL A 235 33.45 -36.76 -31.01
N TRP A 236 32.60 -35.97 -31.68
CA TRP A 236 32.09 -36.31 -33.00
C TRP A 236 33.21 -36.40 -34.02
N GLY A 237 34.11 -35.42 -34.05
CA GLY A 237 35.26 -35.39 -34.95
C GLY A 237 36.21 -36.59 -34.75
N ILE A 238 36.55 -36.89 -33.49
CA ILE A 238 37.41 -38.05 -33.15
C ILE A 238 36.74 -39.37 -33.54
N ASN A 239 35.46 -39.56 -33.17
CA ASN A 239 34.76 -40.79 -33.51
C ASN A 239 34.59 -40.94 -35.02
N TYR A 240 34.26 -39.85 -35.74
CA TYR A 240 34.12 -39.89 -37.20
C TYR A 240 35.46 -40.22 -37.89
N ALA A 241 36.57 -39.64 -37.42
CA ALA A 241 37.89 -39.97 -37.93
C ALA A 241 38.27 -41.45 -37.72
N HIS A 242 37.78 -42.09 -36.65
CA HIS A 242 38.07 -43.49 -36.35
C HIS A 242 37.13 -44.49 -37.05
N THR A 243 35.82 -44.22 -37.07
CA THR A 243 34.82 -45.19 -37.59
C THR A 243 34.38 -44.91 -39.02
N LEU A 244 34.59 -43.69 -39.54
CA LEU A 244 34.04 -43.18 -40.80
C LEU A 244 32.51 -43.24 -40.92
N GLN A 245 31.81 -43.58 -39.83
CA GLN A 245 30.37 -43.70 -39.76
C GLN A 245 29.77 -42.42 -39.18
N LEU A 246 29.38 -41.50 -40.07
CA LEU A 246 28.86 -40.17 -39.70
C LEU A 246 27.73 -40.23 -38.67
N LEU A 247 26.82 -41.18 -38.85
CA LEU A 247 25.63 -41.37 -38.01
C LEU A 247 25.96 -41.90 -36.61
N ASP A 248 26.76 -42.97 -36.52
CA ASP A 248 27.12 -43.59 -35.24
C ASP A 248 27.95 -42.65 -34.38
N SER A 249 28.89 -41.93 -35.00
CA SER A 249 29.71 -40.92 -34.33
C SER A 249 28.86 -39.74 -33.85
N LEU A 250 27.84 -39.33 -34.60
CA LEU A 250 26.94 -38.24 -34.23
C LEU A 250 26.10 -38.61 -33.00
N LEU A 251 25.54 -39.82 -32.98
CA LEU A 251 24.72 -40.32 -31.88
C LEU A 251 25.55 -40.44 -30.58
N LYS A 252 26.77 -40.99 -30.66
CA LYS A 252 27.69 -41.08 -29.51
C LYS A 252 28.06 -39.70 -28.94
N ALA A 253 28.36 -38.74 -29.82
CA ALA A 253 28.66 -37.38 -29.41
C ALA A 253 27.45 -36.70 -28.75
N LEU A 254 26.26 -36.91 -29.30
CA LEU A 254 25.02 -36.35 -28.77
C LEU A 254 24.65 -36.94 -27.40
N THR A 255 24.84 -38.25 -27.20
CA THR A 255 24.68 -38.90 -25.88
C THR A 255 25.60 -38.27 -24.84
N LEU A 256 26.86 -38.00 -25.19
CA LEU A 256 27.78 -37.33 -24.28
C LEU A 256 27.38 -35.87 -24.02
N ALA A 257 26.93 -35.14 -25.05
CA ALA A 257 26.45 -33.77 -24.90
C ALA A 257 25.25 -33.68 -23.95
N MET A 258 24.32 -34.63 -24.02
CA MET A 258 23.18 -34.74 -23.10
C MET A 258 23.64 -34.92 -21.65
N SER A 259 24.66 -35.74 -21.40
CA SER A 259 25.16 -36.01 -20.04
C SER A 259 25.82 -34.79 -19.34
N ILE A 260 26.16 -33.75 -20.10
CA ILE A 260 26.83 -32.54 -19.59
C ILE A 260 25.82 -31.47 -19.15
N LEU A 261 24.58 -31.52 -19.64
CA LEU A 261 23.58 -30.49 -19.36
C LEU A 261 23.00 -30.66 -17.94
N PRO A 262 23.13 -29.65 -17.05
CA PRO A 262 22.66 -29.74 -15.68
C PRO A 262 21.21 -29.26 -15.55
N GLU A 263 20.26 -30.09 -15.95
CA GLU A 263 18.82 -29.74 -15.96
C GLU A 263 18.19 -29.76 -14.58
N GLU A 264 18.81 -30.43 -13.62
CA GLU A 264 18.33 -30.53 -12.25
C GLU A 264 18.46 -29.19 -11.52
N ILE A 265 19.40 -28.34 -11.93
CA ILE A 265 19.72 -27.09 -11.26
C ILE A 265 18.56 -26.08 -11.36
N PRO A 266 18.04 -25.70 -12.55
CA PRO A 266 16.90 -24.79 -12.66
C PRO A 266 15.64 -25.26 -11.89
N VAL A 267 15.36 -26.57 -11.92
CA VAL A 267 14.22 -27.17 -11.24
C VAL A 267 14.38 -27.11 -9.71
N ALA A 268 15.57 -27.46 -9.21
CA ALA A 268 15.88 -27.40 -7.78
C ALA A 268 15.72 -25.96 -7.23
N PHE A 269 16.24 -24.96 -7.95
CA PHE A 269 16.15 -23.56 -7.51
C PHE A 269 14.71 -23.06 -7.45
N THR A 270 13.89 -23.33 -8.47
CA THR A 270 12.47 -22.95 -8.50
C THR A 270 11.73 -23.57 -7.31
N THR A 271 12.04 -24.83 -6.99
CA THR A 271 11.47 -25.54 -5.84
C THR A 271 11.90 -24.91 -4.51
N PHE A 272 13.19 -24.57 -4.35
CA PHE A 272 13.68 -23.93 -3.13
C PHE A 272 13.08 -22.53 -2.91
N MET A 273 12.90 -21.74 -3.97
CA MET A 273 12.24 -20.44 -3.86
C MET A 273 10.78 -20.57 -3.43
N ALA A 274 10.05 -21.53 -3.99
CA ALA A 274 8.66 -21.81 -3.61
C ALA A 274 8.55 -22.24 -2.13
N LEU A 275 9.45 -23.11 -1.67
CA LEU A 275 9.52 -23.52 -0.27
C LEU A 275 9.91 -22.36 0.67
N GLY A 276 10.82 -21.48 0.23
CA GLY A 276 11.21 -20.27 0.97
C GLY A 276 10.04 -19.30 1.14
N ALA A 277 9.30 -19.03 0.07
CA ALA A 277 8.09 -18.23 0.12
C ALA A 277 7.04 -18.85 1.05
N TRP A 278 6.84 -20.18 0.99
CA TRP A 278 5.93 -20.90 1.87
C TRP A 278 6.31 -20.77 3.35
N ARG A 279 7.61 -20.86 3.68
CA ARG A 279 8.12 -20.66 5.03
C ARG A 279 7.83 -19.24 5.55
N LEU A 280 8.05 -18.21 4.73
CA LEU A 280 7.78 -16.82 5.11
C LEU A 280 6.29 -16.58 5.42
N MET A 281 5.38 -17.17 4.65
CA MET A 281 3.95 -17.07 4.95
C MET A 281 3.54 -17.78 6.24
N LYS A 282 4.18 -18.89 6.58
CA LYS A 282 3.98 -19.52 7.90
C LYS A 282 4.40 -18.60 9.06
N MET A 283 5.25 -17.61 8.80
CA MET A 283 5.65 -16.56 9.74
C MET A 283 4.76 -15.30 9.65
N GLY A 284 3.69 -15.32 8.87
CA GLY A 284 2.81 -14.17 8.65
C GLY A 284 3.28 -13.18 7.58
N ILE A 285 4.36 -13.48 6.85
CA ILE A 285 4.90 -12.60 5.80
C ILE A 285 4.34 -13.02 4.44
N VAL A 286 3.59 -12.12 3.83
CA VAL A 286 2.93 -12.34 2.54
C VAL A 286 3.87 -12.04 1.38
N VAL A 287 4.19 -13.08 0.59
CA VAL A 287 5.05 -12.96 -0.61
C VAL A 287 4.19 -12.93 -1.86
N LYS A 288 4.04 -11.76 -2.48
CA LYS A 288 3.25 -11.60 -3.72
C LYS A 288 3.94 -12.17 -4.96
N GLN A 289 5.28 -12.15 -5.00
CA GLN A 289 6.10 -12.69 -6.08
C GLN A 289 7.33 -13.38 -5.50
N MET A 290 7.67 -14.60 -5.98
CA MET A 290 8.83 -15.34 -5.47
C MET A 290 10.16 -14.57 -5.68
N LYS A 291 10.25 -13.84 -6.78
CA LYS A 291 11.38 -12.96 -7.11
C LYS A 291 11.68 -11.95 -6.00
N THR A 292 10.66 -11.45 -5.30
CA THR A 292 10.80 -10.46 -4.22
C THR A 292 11.59 -10.99 -3.03
N VAL A 293 11.53 -12.31 -2.76
CA VAL A 293 12.27 -12.92 -1.63
C VAL A 293 13.78 -12.78 -1.85
N GLU A 294 14.23 -13.00 -3.08
CA GLU A 294 15.63 -12.86 -3.47
C GLU A 294 16.07 -11.39 -3.51
N THR A 295 15.24 -10.52 -4.09
CA THR A 295 15.51 -9.08 -4.13
C THR A 295 15.66 -8.51 -2.72
N LEU A 296 14.82 -8.92 -1.78
CA LEU A 296 14.92 -8.49 -0.39
C LEU A 296 16.21 -8.99 0.28
N GLY A 297 16.64 -10.22 -0.02
CA GLY A 297 17.89 -10.79 0.49
C GLY A 297 19.16 -10.14 -0.08
N SER A 298 19.05 -9.45 -1.22
CA SER A 298 20.15 -8.71 -1.86
C SER A 298 20.05 -7.20 -1.68
N ALA A 299 19.03 -6.71 -0.96
CA ALA A 299 18.87 -5.30 -0.68
C ALA A 299 20.04 -4.79 0.17
N THR A 300 20.46 -3.55 -0.10
CA THR A 300 21.52 -2.85 0.66
C THR A 300 20.99 -1.59 1.35
N VAL A 301 19.85 -1.09 0.89
CA VAL A 301 19.18 0.11 1.40
C VAL A 301 17.70 -0.20 1.60
N ILE A 302 17.17 0.10 2.79
CA ILE A 302 15.75 0.05 3.12
C ILE A 302 15.22 1.48 3.23
N CYS A 303 14.27 1.84 2.37
CA CYS A 303 13.52 3.08 2.48
C CYS A 303 12.18 2.78 3.17
N THR A 304 11.87 3.50 4.25
CA THR A 304 10.65 3.30 5.04
C THR A 304 9.91 4.61 5.20
N ASP A 305 8.58 4.55 5.22
CA ASP A 305 7.77 5.67 5.73
C ASP A 305 7.86 5.72 7.27
N LYS A 306 7.47 6.85 7.87
CA LYS A 306 7.32 7.01 9.31
C LYS A 306 5.95 6.54 9.78
N THR A 307 4.89 7.19 9.30
CA THR A 307 3.54 7.04 9.83
C THR A 307 2.98 5.67 9.48
N GLY A 308 2.49 4.92 10.47
CA GLY A 308 1.96 3.56 10.29
C GLY A 308 3.00 2.47 9.99
N THR A 309 4.24 2.84 9.62
CA THR A 309 5.33 1.89 9.39
C THR A 309 6.27 1.80 10.60
N ILE A 310 6.88 2.90 11.01
CA ILE A 310 7.69 3.01 12.24
C ILE A 310 6.78 3.21 13.45
N THR A 311 5.74 4.03 13.30
CA THR A 311 4.76 4.32 14.34
C THR A 311 3.53 3.44 14.25
N GLN A 312 2.70 3.44 15.29
CA GLN A 312 1.48 2.64 15.35
C GLN A 312 0.31 3.30 14.62
N ASN A 313 0.45 4.56 14.19
CA ASN A 313 -0.65 5.40 13.72
C ASN A 313 -1.81 5.44 14.72
N LYS A 314 -1.45 5.51 16.01
CA LYS A 314 -2.40 5.52 17.12
C LYS A 314 -2.21 6.82 17.89
N MET A 315 -2.74 7.89 17.31
CA MET A 315 -2.68 9.22 17.90
C MET A 315 -3.41 9.24 19.25
N SER A 316 -2.77 9.84 20.24
CA SER A 316 -3.40 10.18 21.51
C SER A 316 -3.07 11.62 21.89
N LEU A 317 -4.05 12.33 22.44
CA LEU A 317 -3.83 13.67 22.96
C LEU A 317 -2.97 13.57 24.23
N ALA A 318 -1.79 14.20 24.23
CA ALA A 318 -0.78 14.02 25.26
C ALA A 318 -0.52 15.28 26.09
N LYS A 319 -0.42 16.44 25.44
CA LYS A 319 -0.15 17.72 26.11
C LYS A 319 -1.01 18.85 25.54
N LEU A 320 -1.18 19.88 26.36
CA LEU A 320 -1.89 21.11 26.02
C LEU A 320 -0.98 22.30 26.29
N PHE A 321 -1.07 23.34 25.49
CA PHE A 321 -0.57 24.67 25.83
C PHE A 321 -1.74 25.64 25.87
N SER A 322 -2.04 26.21 27.04
CA SER A 322 -3.09 27.22 27.16
C SER A 322 -2.49 28.62 27.07
N LEU A 323 -3.05 29.47 26.20
CA LEU A 323 -2.57 30.84 26.05
C LEU A 323 -2.75 31.66 27.34
N SER A 324 -3.85 31.44 28.07
CA SER A 324 -4.18 32.20 29.29
C SER A 324 -3.21 31.92 30.44
N THR A 325 -2.72 30.69 30.55
CA THR A 325 -1.76 30.29 31.59
C THR A 325 -0.31 30.39 31.13
N GLY A 326 -0.07 30.35 29.81
CA GLY A 326 1.27 30.31 29.21
C GLY A 326 2.05 29.04 29.54
N LYS A 327 1.38 27.96 29.95
CA LYS A 327 1.99 26.71 30.41
C LYS A 327 1.67 25.54 29.49
N ILE A 328 2.62 24.61 29.39
CA ILE A 328 2.42 23.29 28.81
C ILE A 328 2.04 22.33 29.93
N THR A 329 0.89 21.67 29.79
CA THR A 329 0.32 20.75 30.79
C THR A 329 0.18 19.36 30.19
N ASN A 330 0.50 18.32 30.96
CA ASN A 330 0.29 16.94 30.55
C ASN A 330 -1.17 16.53 30.84
N LEU A 331 -1.78 15.73 29.95
CA LEU A 331 -3.14 15.22 30.20
C LEU A 331 -3.27 14.30 31.43
N SER A 332 -2.16 13.81 31.98
CA SER A 332 -2.14 13.03 33.22
C SER A 332 -2.32 13.87 34.49
N GLU A 333 -2.20 15.19 34.39
CA GLU A 333 -2.34 16.12 35.52
C GLU A 333 -3.80 16.61 35.65
N GLU A 334 -4.13 17.25 36.77
CA GLU A 334 -5.46 17.80 36.99
C GLU A 334 -5.68 19.03 36.10
N LEU A 335 -6.61 18.90 35.14
CA LEU A 335 -6.87 19.92 34.12
C LEU A 335 -7.66 21.11 34.68
N THR A 336 -7.20 22.32 34.37
CA THR A 336 -7.92 23.57 34.70
C THR A 336 -9.16 23.75 33.83
N VAL A 337 -10.00 24.74 34.17
CA VAL A 337 -11.20 25.07 33.39
C VAL A 337 -10.84 25.51 31.98
N GLU A 338 -9.76 26.27 31.82
CA GLU A 338 -9.26 26.79 30.54
C GLU A 338 -8.72 25.66 29.66
N GLU A 339 -8.06 24.66 30.24
CA GLU A 339 -7.54 23.50 29.53
C GLU A 339 -8.66 22.58 29.06
N LYS A 340 -9.70 22.38 29.90
CA LYS A 340 -10.92 21.68 29.51
C LYS A 340 -11.66 22.41 28.39
N ALA A 341 -11.71 23.75 28.45
CA ALA A 341 -12.29 24.56 27.39
C ALA A 341 -11.49 24.42 26.08
N LEU A 342 -10.16 24.40 26.14
CA LEU A 342 -9.31 24.18 24.96
C LEU A 342 -9.57 22.82 24.29
N ILE A 343 -9.67 21.73 25.07
CA ILE A 343 -10.06 20.41 24.54
C ILE A 343 -11.46 20.49 23.89
N THR A 344 -12.40 21.16 24.55
CA THR A 344 -13.77 21.30 24.05
C THR A 344 -13.81 22.08 22.73
N THR A 345 -13.10 23.21 22.62
CA THR A 345 -12.98 23.97 21.37
C THR A 345 -12.29 23.16 20.27
N ALA A 346 -11.24 22.40 20.58
CA ALA A 346 -10.57 21.54 19.62
C ALA A 346 -11.51 20.44 19.08
N MET A 347 -12.33 19.86 19.95
CA MET A 347 -13.36 18.90 19.57
C MET A 347 -14.44 19.55 18.69
N TRP A 348 -14.91 20.75 19.02
CA TRP A 348 -15.87 21.48 18.17
C TRP A 348 -15.29 21.94 16.83
N ALA A 349 -13.96 21.96 16.67
CA ALA A 349 -13.30 22.15 15.39
C ALA A 349 -13.07 20.83 14.63
N SER A 350 -13.65 19.73 15.09
CA SER A 350 -13.52 18.39 14.51
C SER A 350 -14.84 17.95 13.87
N GLU A 351 -14.74 16.97 12.96
CA GLU A 351 -15.91 16.40 12.31
C GLU A 351 -16.86 15.77 13.34
N PRO A 352 -18.19 15.91 13.19
CA PRO A 352 -19.14 15.26 14.09
C PRO A 352 -18.92 13.73 14.19
N ILE A 353 -18.48 13.14 13.08
CA ILE A 353 -18.12 11.72 12.98
C ILE A 353 -16.62 11.65 12.66
N PRO A 354 -15.76 11.52 13.69
CA PRO A 354 -14.32 11.54 13.49
C PRO A 354 -13.84 10.24 12.84
N PHE A 355 -13.01 10.36 11.80
CA PHE A 355 -12.36 9.24 11.12
C PHE A 355 -10.83 9.29 11.24
N ASP A 356 -10.25 10.50 11.35
CA ASP A 356 -8.80 10.67 11.53
C ASP A 356 -8.39 10.33 12.97
N PRO A 357 -7.21 9.73 13.19
CA PRO A 357 -6.75 9.39 14.54
C PRO A 357 -6.67 10.57 15.52
N MET A 358 -6.35 11.80 15.07
CA MET A 358 -6.26 12.97 15.95
C MET A 358 -7.64 13.44 16.42
N GLU A 359 -8.63 13.46 15.53
CA GLU A 359 -10.02 13.77 15.86
C GLU A 359 -10.63 12.73 16.77
N ILE A 360 -10.41 11.45 16.48
CA ILE A 360 -10.82 10.37 17.37
C ILE A 360 -10.24 10.60 18.77
N ALA A 361 -8.97 11.00 18.87
CA ALA A 361 -8.34 11.34 20.14
C ALA A 361 -9.00 12.56 20.82
N LEU A 362 -9.31 13.63 20.08
CA LEU A 362 -10.00 14.81 20.62
C LEU A 362 -11.41 14.48 21.14
N HIS A 363 -12.19 13.70 20.39
CA HIS A 363 -13.52 13.26 20.83
C HIS A 363 -13.46 12.35 22.06
N GLN A 364 -12.47 11.46 22.14
CA GLN A 364 -12.23 10.63 23.33
C GLN A 364 -11.83 11.47 24.54
N SER A 365 -10.93 12.44 24.35
CA SER A 365 -10.51 13.36 25.40
C SER A 365 -11.64 14.27 25.88
N TYR A 366 -12.50 14.76 24.98
CA TYR A 366 -13.70 15.50 25.36
C TYR A 366 -14.66 14.63 26.17
N GLY A 367 -14.94 13.40 25.70
CA GLY A 367 -15.84 12.48 26.38
C GLY A 367 -15.39 12.04 27.79
N SER A 368 -14.08 12.14 28.09
CA SER A 368 -13.57 11.86 29.45
C SER A 368 -13.63 13.04 30.41
N ILE A 369 -13.71 14.28 29.89
CA ILE A 369 -13.76 15.51 30.71
C ILE A 369 -15.17 16.11 30.82
N ALA A 370 -16.04 15.85 29.85
CA ALA A 370 -17.37 16.44 29.78
C ALA A 370 -18.30 15.78 30.80
N VAL A 371 -18.96 16.60 31.64
CA VAL A 371 -19.96 16.11 32.61
C VAL A 371 -21.25 15.69 31.88
N ASN A 372 -21.60 16.41 30.83
CA ASN A 372 -22.70 16.10 29.93
C ASN A 372 -22.22 16.27 28.49
N ASP A 373 -22.52 15.30 27.63
CA ASP A 373 -22.10 15.34 26.22
C ASP A 373 -23.05 16.25 25.43
N GLU A 374 -22.55 17.40 25.00
CA GLU A 374 -23.35 18.37 24.25
C GLU A 374 -23.42 18.05 22.75
N ARG A 375 -22.55 17.18 22.22
CA ARG A 375 -22.46 16.89 20.77
C ARG A 375 -23.81 16.53 20.13
N PRO A 376 -24.67 15.68 20.74
CA PRO A 376 -25.96 15.32 20.13
C PRO A 376 -26.96 16.48 20.05
N ALA A 377 -26.75 17.56 20.80
CA ALA A 377 -27.64 18.72 20.84
C ALA A 377 -27.32 19.77 19.77
N PHE A 378 -26.18 19.64 19.08
CA PHE A 378 -25.72 20.57 18.06
C PHE A 378 -25.68 19.90 16.69
N THR A 379 -25.97 20.69 15.66
CA THR A 379 -25.87 20.29 14.25
C THR A 379 -24.84 21.15 13.54
N LEU A 380 -24.03 20.53 12.66
CA LEU A 380 -23.07 21.25 11.83
C LEU A 380 -23.83 22.13 10.82
N SER A 381 -23.69 23.45 10.96
CA SER A 381 -24.39 24.45 10.15
C SER A 381 -23.54 24.96 8.99
N HIS A 382 -22.22 25.00 9.16
CA HIS A 382 -21.26 25.42 8.15
C HIS A 382 -19.88 24.80 8.40
N GLU A 383 -19.16 24.53 7.32
CA GLU A 383 -17.84 23.91 7.34
C GLU A 383 -16.92 24.61 6.34
N TYR A 384 -15.71 24.91 6.80
CA TYR A 384 -14.56 25.10 5.94
C TYR A 384 -13.66 23.87 6.07
N PRO A 385 -13.57 23.06 5.01
CA PRO A 385 -12.76 21.86 5.02
C PRO A 385 -11.27 22.20 5.22
N LEU A 386 -10.47 21.19 5.57
CA LEU A 386 -9.03 21.33 5.75
C LEU A 386 -8.38 21.92 4.49
N GLY A 387 -7.91 23.16 4.59
CA GLY A 387 -7.43 23.91 3.45
C GLY A 387 -6.56 25.11 3.81
N GLY A 388 -6.02 25.77 2.79
CA GLY A 388 -5.09 26.89 2.94
C GLY A 388 -3.62 26.47 3.07
N LYS A 389 -2.73 27.48 3.06
CA LYS A 389 -1.29 27.32 3.27
C LYS A 389 -0.82 28.40 4.25
N PRO A 390 -0.55 28.06 5.53
CA PRO A 390 -0.61 26.73 6.16
C PRO A 390 -2.06 26.20 6.34
N PRO A 391 -2.27 24.89 6.42
CA PRO A 391 -3.61 24.30 6.43
C PRO A 391 -4.34 24.44 7.78
N MET A 392 -5.65 24.71 7.74
CA MET A 392 -6.56 24.70 8.89
C MET A 392 -7.98 24.33 8.43
N MET A 393 -8.83 23.97 9.39
CA MET A 393 -10.25 23.69 9.19
C MET A 393 -11.08 24.43 10.25
N THR A 394 -12.31 24.77 9.89
CA THR A 394 -13.23 25.52 10.74
C THR A 394 -14.62 24.93 10.65
N HIS A 395 -15.25 24.70 11.80
CA HIS A 395 -16.63 24.22 11.86
C HIS A 395 -17.49 25.16 12.67
N THR A 396 -18.72 25.36 12.21
CA THR A 396 -19.75 26.12 12.91
C THR A 396 -20.94 25.22 13.23
N PHE A 397 -21.19 25.03 14.51
CA PHE A 397 -22.28 24.23 15.06
C PHE A 397 -23.37 25.12 15.64
N GLU A 398 -24.64 24.69 15.52
CA GLU A 398 -25.80 25.37 16.10
C GLU A 398 -26.70 24.39 16.85
N ASP A 399 -27.24 24.81 18.01
CA ASP A 399 -28.28 24.06 18.73
C ASP A 399 -29.69 24.60 18.46
N HIS A 400 -30.71 23.89 18.98
CA HIS A 400 -32.11 24.29 18.87
C HIS A 400 -32.47 25.62 19.53
N ASN A 401 -31.60 26.14 20.42
CA ASN A 401 -31.77 27.42 21.10
C ASN A 401 -31.00 28.55 20.37
N SER A 402 -30.52 28.29 19.15
CA SER A 402 -29.69 29.21 18.36
C SER A 402 -28.39 29.61 19.05
N ARG A 403 -27.87 28.79 19.97
CA ARG A 403 -26.49 28.91 20.44
C ARG A 403 -25.57 28.40 19.34
N ARG A 404 -24.61 29.22 18.97
CA ARG A 404 -23.64 28.92 17.91
C ARG A 404 -22.25 28.75 18.50
N ILE A 405 -21.52 27.77 17.99
CA ILE A 405 -20.12 27.51 18.32
C ILE A 405 -19.34 27.48 17.00
N THR A 406 -18.43 28.44 16.80
CA THR A 406 -17.50 28.40 15.67
C THR A 406 -16.10 28.16 16.20
N ALA A 407 -15.49 27.05 15.79
CA ALA A 407 -14.17 26.64 16.26
C ALA A 407 -13.30 26.24 15.07
N ALA A 408 -12.00 26.48 15.20
CA ALA A 408 -11.01 26.14 14.19
C ALA A 408 -9.80 25.46 14.80
N LYS A 409 -9.21 24.55 14.02
CA LYS A 409 -7.94 23.90 14.35
C LYS A 409 -7.10 23.75 13.09
N GLY A 410 -5.79 23.71 13.25
CA GLY A 410 -4.88 23.55 12.12
C GLY A 410 -3.43 23.72 12.47
N ALA A 411 -2.60 23.96 11.46
CA ALA A 411 -1.20 24.34 11.67
C ALA A 411 -1.13 25.56 12.61
N PRO A 412 -0.27 25.54 13.64
CA PRO A 412 -0.13 26.66 14.57
C PRO A 412 0.10 28.00 13.84
N GLU A 413 0.88 27.98 12.76
CA GLU A 413 1.19 29.14 11.93
C GLU A 413 -0.05 29.71 11.22
N ALA A 414 -1.01 28.86 10.81
CA ALA A 414 -2.25 29.31 10.19
C ALA A 414 -3.08 30.14 11.17
N LEU A 415 -3.28 29.63 12.40
CA LEU A 415 -4.06 30.37 13.39
C LEU A 415 -3.31 31.59 13.93
N LEU A 416 -1.99 31.51 14.11
CA LEU A 416 -1.18 32.67 14.54
C LEU A 416 -1.28 33.85 13.57
N ALA A 417 -1.47 33.60 12.27
CA ALA A 417 -1.60 34.63 11.26
C ALA A 417 -2.92 35.42 11.37
N ILE A 418 -3.99 34.81 11.88
CA ILE A 418 -5.36 35.35 11.84
C ILE A 418 -5.96 35.67 13.21
N SER A 419 -5.24 35.39 14.31
CA SER A 419 -5.80 35.46 15.68
C SER A 419 -5.53 36.74 16.47
N GLY A 420 -5.01 37.80 15.83
CA GLY A 420 -4.86 39.12 16.44
C GLY A 420 -3.92 39.19 17.66
N LEU A 421 -3.08 38.17 17.88
CA LEU A 421 -2.18 38.07 19.04
C LEU A 421 -1.09 39.16 19.05
N SER A 422 -0.70 39.58 20.25
CA SER A 422 0.47 40.44 20.43
C SER A 422 1.76 39.70 20.09
N GLU A 423 2.81 40.44 19.72
CA GLU A 423 4.11 39.83 19.38
C GLU A 423 4.71 39.00 20.53
N LYS A 424 4.43 39.38 21.78
CA LYS A 424 4.87 38.61 22.95
C LYS A 424 4.15 37.27 23.06
N GLU A 425 2.85 37.24 22.78
CA GLU A 425 2.05 36.01 22.77
C GLU A 425 2.44 35.10 21.63
N LYS A 426 2.65 35.65 20.42
CA LYS A 426 3.16 34.87 19.27
C LYS A 426 4.48 34.19 19.58
N GLN A 427 5.42 34.91 20.21
CA GLN A 427 6.70 34.34 20.63
C GLN A 427 6.53 33.21 21.67
N ALA A 428 5.62 33.37 22.62
CA ALA A 428 5.33 32.33 23.61
C ALA A 428 4.73 31.06 22.95
N VAL A 429 3.79 31.23 22.02
CA VAL A 429 3.20 30.12 21.26
C VAL A 429 4.25 29.43 20.41
N GLN A 430 5.08 30.19 19.67
CA GLN A 430 6.15 29.62 18.86
C GLN A 430 7.17 28.85 19.70
N ALA A 431 7.55 29.36 20.87
CA ALA A 431 8.43 28.65 21.79
C ALA A 431 7.80 27.32 22.28
N ALA A 432 6.49 27.32 22.55
CA ALA A 432 5.76 26.11 22.92
C ALA A 432 5.68 25.09 21.76
N VAL A 433 5.43 25.54 20.52
CA VAL A 433 5.44 24.69 19.33
C VAL A 433 6.80 24.01 19.16
N ILE A 434 7.90 24.77 19.23
CA ILE A 434 9.27 24.24 19.10
C ILE A 434 9.55 23.21 20.20
N THR A 435 9.15 23.51 21.45
CA THR A 435 9.35 22.60 22.58
C THR A 435 8.61 21.27 22.38
N LEU A 436 7.33 21.33 21.99
CA LEU A 436 6.50 20.16 21.75
C LEU A 436 6.98 19.35 20.52
N ALA A 437 7.36 20.02 19.44
CA ALA A 437 7.88 19.38 18.24
C ALA A 437 9.23 18.67 18.50
N ALA A 438 10.12 19.29 19.28
CA ALA A 438 11.40 18.70 19.69
C ALA A 438 11.23 17.44 20.55
N GLU A 439 10.12 17.33 21.27
CA GLU A 439 9.74 16.12 22.03
C GLU A 439 9.06 15.05 21.16
N GLY A 440 8.75 15.36 19.89
CA GLY A 440 8.15 14.45 18.91
C GLY A 440 6.63 14.47 18.87
N TYR A 441 5.99 15.48 19.45
CA TYR A 441 4.55 15.64 19.35
C TYR A 441 4.15 16.29 18.01
N ARG A 442 2.99 15.89 17.49
CA ARG A 442 2.30 16.60 16.40
C ARG A 442 1.41 17.67 17.01
N VAL A 443 1.59 18.92 16.62
CA VAL A 443 0.95 20.07 17.29
C VAL A 443 -0.06 20.73 16.36
N LEU A 444 -1.25 21.03 16.88
CA LEU A 444 -2.26 21.86 16.22
C LEU A 444 -2.55 23.10 17.06
N GLY A 445 -2.72 24.23 16.39
CA GLY A 445 -3.31 25.43 16.99
C GLY A 445 -4.83 25.33 17.02
N VAL A 446 -5.44 25.86 18.06
CA VAL A 446 -6.90 25.87 18.27
C VAL A 446 -7.37 27.29 18.54
N GLY A 447 -8.47 27.68 17.90
CA GLY A 447 -9.10 28.97 18.08
C GLY A 447 -10.63 28.87 18.03
N GLU A 448 -11.28 29.90 18.54
CA GLU A 448 -12.73 30.07 18.42
C GLU A 448 -13.03 31.39 17.70
N SER A 449 -14.21 31.49 17.09
CA SER A 449 -14.67 32.72 16.46
C SER A 449 -16.02 33.13 17.04
N ASP A 450 -16.16 34.42 17.33
CA ASP A 450 -17.43 35.04 17.73
C ASP A 450 -18.28 35.45 16.52
N PHE A 451 -18.01 34.90 15.33
CA PHE A 451 -18.73 35.25 14.10
C PHE A 451 -20.23 34.90 14.19
N ALA A 452 -21.06 35.93 14.28
CA ALA A 452 -22.51 35.83 14.39
C ALA A 452 -23.27 36.03 13.05
N GLY A 453 -22.55 36.26 11.94
CA GLY A 453 -23.17 36.47 10.62
C GLY A 453 -23.65 35.17 9.97
N THR A 454 -24.57 35.25 9.01
CA THR A 454 -24.96 34.11 8.15
C THR A 454 -24.27 34.14 6.79
N ASP A 455 -23.60 35.25 6.47
CA ASP A 455 -22.85 35.44 5.23
C ASP A 455 -21.38 35.09 5.46
N PHE A 456 -21.09 33.79 5.36
CA PHE A 456 -19.75 33.25 5.59
C PHE A 456 -18.79 33.72 4.47
N PRO A 457 -17.58 34.20 4.82
CA PRO A 457 -16.57 34.59 3.84
C PRO A 457 -16.22 33.47 2.84
N THR A 458 -15.59 33.82 1.71
CA THR A 458 -15.14 32.77 0.78
C THR A 458 -13.97 31.97 1.35
N THR A 459 -13.11 32.62 2.16
CA THR A 459 -11.97 31.96 2.79
C THR A 459 -12.05 32.02 4.32
N GLN A 460 -11.75 30.89 4.97
CA GLN A 460 -11.81 30.80 6.43
C GLN A 460 -10.85 31.77 7.15
N GLN A 461 -9.77 32.20 6.50
CA GLN A 461 -8.80 33.14 7.06
C GLN A 461 -9.35 34.55 7.28
N GLU A 462 -10.49 34.88 6.67
CA GLU A 462 -11.16 36.17 6.85
C GLU A 462 -12.00 36.22 8.14
N LEU A 463 -12.26 35.07 8.77
CA LEU A 463 -12.99 35.02 10.04
C LEU A 463 -12.10 35.54 11.19
N PRO A 464 -12.65 36.35 12.11
CA PRO A 464 -11.93 36.76 13.30
C PRO A 464 -11.80 35.57 14.26
N PHE A 465 -10.58 35.18 14.61
CA PHE A 465 -10.35 34.10 15.58
C PHE A 465 -9.68 34.61 16.86
N HIS A 466 -10.08 34.03 17.97
CA HIS A 466 -9.41 34.12 19.26
C HIS A 466 -8.62 32.84 19.49
N PHE A 467 -7.29 32.95 19.51
CA PHE A 467 -6.42 31.81 19.77
C PHE A 467 -6.59 31.33 21.22
N LYS A 468 -6.88 30.04 21.40
CA LYS A 468 -7.04 29.43 22.73
C LYS A 468 -5.77 28.75 23.21
N GLY A 469 -5.07 28.06 22.32
CA GLY A 469 -3.94 27.25 22.71
C GLY A 469 -3.47 26.28 21.64
N LEU A 470 -2.59 25.37 22.07
CA LEU A 470 -2.10 24.26 21.26
C LEU A 470 -2.57 22.94 21.86
N VAL A 471 -2.91 21.99 21.01
CA VAL A 471 -3.11 20.58 21.35
C VAL A 471 -1.96 19.77 20.74
N ALA A 472 -1.38 18.88 21.53
CA ALA A 472 -0.21 18.09 21.14
C ALA A 472 -0.52 16.60 21.20
N PHE A 473 -0.36 15.92 20.07
CA PHE A 473 -0.64 14.51 19.88
C PHE A 473 0.64 13.69 19.86
N TYR A 474 0.57 12.49 20.43
CA TYR A 474 1.64 11.51 20.41
C TYR A 474 1.24 10.33 19.54
N ASP A 475 2.10 9.98 18.58
CA ASP A 475 2.00 8.73 17.84
C ASP A 475 3.13 7.79 18.28
N PRO A 476 2.83 6.77 19.11
CA PRO A 476 3.86 5.92 19.68
C PRO A 476 4.56 5.10 18.59
N PRO A 477 5.89 4.93 18.67
CA PRO A 477 6.61 3.94 17.87
C PRO A 477 6.08 2.52 18.11
N LYS A 478 6.23 1.63 17.12
CA LYS A 478 6.00 0.19 17.33
C LYS A 478 7.02 -0.35 18.32
N GLU A 479 6.59 -1.18 19.27
CA GLU A 479 7.44 -1.67 20.37
C GLU A 479 8.73 -2.36 19.88
N ASN A 480 8.66 -3.07 18.75
CA ASN A 480 9.78 -3.82 18.19
C ASN A 480 10.69 -3.02 17.24
N ILE A 481 10.36 -1.77 16.89
CA ILE A 481 11.03 -1.06 15.79
C ILE A 481 12.51 -0.80 16.06
N GLY A 482 12.88 -0.51 17.31
CA GLY A 482 14.27 -0.30 17.68
C GLY A 482 15.13 -1.55 17.49
N GLN A 483 14.57 -2.73 17.80
CA GLN A 483 15.23 -4.01 17.54
C GLN A 483 15.36 -4.27 16.04
N VAL A 484 14.30 -4.03 15.26
CA VAL A 484 14.30 -4.19 13.80
C VAL A 484 15.37 -3.32 13.14
N LEU A 485 15.50 -2.06 13.54
CA LEU A 485 16.54 -1.16 13.05
C LEU A 485 17.94 -1.69 13.39
N ASN A 486 18.15 -2.17 14.62
CA ASN A 486 19.43 -2.74 15.02
C ASN A 486 19.79 -3.99 14.22
N ASP A 487 18.83 -4.85 13.93
CA ASP A 487 19.04 -6.04 13.11
C ASP A 487 19.38 -5.68 11.66
N PHE A 488 18.75 -4.65 11.08
CA PHE A 488 19.16 -4.09 9.79
C PHE A 488 20.59 -3.56 9.81
N TYR A 489 20.98 -2.79 10.82
CA TYR A 489 22.34 -2.26 10.92
C TYR A 489 23.39 -3.37 11.13
N LYS A 490 23.08 -4.42 11.89
CA LYS A 490 23.95 -5.60 12.03
C LYS A 490 24.12 -6.36 10.73
N ALA A 491 23.07 -6.41 9.91
CA ALA A 491 23.12 -6.99 8.57
C ALA A 491 23.87 -6.11 7.55
N GLY A 492 24.34 -4.91 7.94
CA GLY A 492 25.04 -3.98 7.06
C GLY A 492 24.12 -3.19 6.13
N LEU A 493 22.82 -3.15 6.42
CA LEU A 493 21.84 -2.41 5.63
C LEU A 493 21.82 -0.93 6.05
N ALA A 494 21.74 -0.04 5.07
CA ALA A 494 21.40 1.35 5.30
C ALA A 494 19.88 1.50 5.39
N VAL A 495 19.39 2.31 6.33
CA VAL A 495 17.96 2.60 6.47
C VAL A 495 17.75 4.10 6.23
N LYS A 496 16.71 4.46 5.49
CA LYS A 496 16.31 5.85 5.21
C LYS A 496 14.84 6.03 5.51
N ILE A 497 14.49 7.12 6.19
CA ILE A 497 13.10 7.53 6.42
C ILE A 497 12.71 8.53 5.33
N ILE A 498 11.60 8.28 4.65
CA ILE A 498 11.01 9.18 3.65
C ILE A 498 9.59 9.48 4.12
N THR A 499 9.32 10.73 4.51
CA THR A 499 8.03 11.10 5.11
C THR A 499 7.66 12.54 4.76
N GLY A 500 6.35 12.83 4.74
CA GLY A 500 5.80 14.17 4.55
C GLY A 500 5.63 14.96 5.86
N ASP A 501 5.95 14.36 7.00
CA ASP A 501 5.86 15.00 8.32
C ASP A 501 6.95 16.05 8.53
N ASN A 502 6.75 16.92 9.53
CA ASN A 502 7.74 17.93 9.92
C ASN A 502 9.09 17.28 10.28
N ALA A 503 10.18 17.91 9.84
CA ALA A 503 11.54 17.44 10.06
C ALA A 503 11.87 17.27 11.55
N GLU A 504 11.45 18.20 12.41
CA GLU A 504 11.73 18.17 13.86
C GLU A 504 11.05 16.98 14.54
N THR A 505 9.75 16.78 14.26
CA THR A 505 8.97 15.64 14.77
C THR A 505 9.59 14.31 14.29
N THR A 506 9.99 14.25 13.02
CA THR A 506 10.63 13.07 12.44
C THR A 506 11.97 12.77 13.11
N THR A 507 12.81 13.78 13.33
CA THR A 507 14.09 13.67 14.03
C THR A 507 13.89 13.21 15.48
N ALA A 508 12.87 13.71 16.18
CA ALA A 508 12.55 13.29 17.54
C ALA A 508 12.12 11.82 17.61
N ILE A 509 11.20 11.38 16.74
CA ILE A 509 10.79 9.97 16.65
C ILE A 509 11.98 9.09 16.25
N ALA A 510 12.78 9.50 15.26
CA ALA A 510 13.99 8.80 14.83
C ALA A 510 14.97 8.61 16.00
N LYS A 511 15.15 9.65 16.83
CA LYS A 511 15.97 9.58 18.04
C LYS A 511 15.39 8.59 19.06
N GLN A 512 14.08 8.62 19.31
CA GLN A 512 13.40 7.71 20.25
C GLN A 512 13.56 6.25 19.86
N VAL A 513 13.49 5.92 18.56
CA VAL A 513 13.63 4.55 18.06
C VAL A 513 15.08 4.10 17.86
N GLY A 514 16.06 4.95 18.17
CA GLY A 514 17.48 4.63 17.99
C GLY A 514 17.93 4.58 16.53
N PHE A 515 17.29 5.35 15.64
CA PHE A 515 17.70 5.48 14.25
C PHE A 515 19.09 6.13 14.15
N ARG A 516 19.99 5.59 13.32
CA ARG A 516 21.36 6.13 13.17
C ARG A 516 21.36 7.31 12.21
N GLY A 517 21.94 8.43 12.63
CA GLY A 517 21.96 9.65 11.82
C GLY A 517 20.63 10.41 11.83
N TYR A 518 19.87 10.31 12.92
CA TYR A 518 18.59 11.02 13.11
C TYR A 518 18.72 12.56 12.98
N ASP A 519 19.93 13.09 13.17
CA ASP A 519 20.33 14.48 13.04
C ASP A 519 20.48 14.95 11.58
N LYS A 520 20.49 14.02 10.62
CA LYS A 520 20.72 14.31 9.20
C LYS A 520 19.40 14.25 8.43
N SER A 521 18.74 15.39 8.27
CA SER A 521 17.59 15.58 7.40
C SER A 521 17.99 16.27 6.10
N ILE A 522 17.28 15.94 5.02
CA ILE A 522 17.35 16.61 3.72
C ILE A 522 15.90 16.94 3.37
N THR A 523 15.59 18.23 3.27
CA THR A 523 14.26 18.77 2.90
C THR A 523 14.25 19.28 1.48
#